data_AF-A0A9Q3HQ90-F1
#
_entry.id   AF-A0A9Q3HQ90-F1
#
_cell.length_a   1.000
_cell.length_b   1.000
_cell.length_c   1.000
_cell.angle_alpha   90.00
_cell.angle_beta   90.00
_cell.angle_gamma   90.00
#
_symmetry.space_group_name_H-M   'P 1'
#
loop_
_entity.id
_entity.type
_entity.pdbx_description
1 polymer ?
#
loop_
_entity_poly.entity_id
_entity_poly.type
_entity_poly.pdbx_seq_one_letter_code
_entity_poly.pdbx_strand_id
1 'polypeptide(L)'
;MDWVTGLVPGGKENFNVWLVIVDRYSKSVRCLPCQKGDTAMDTEFLFWNEIIATWGVPEITKLELSTAYHPQTDGPAERMIQTMEDIRRRFCAYCMEYKNHE
;
A
#
# COMPACT_ATOMS: atom_id res chain seq x y z
N MET A 1 -7.25 3.06 -4.53
CA MET A 1 -6.04 2.24 -4.34
C MET A 1 -4.84 3.06 -4.74
N ASP A 2 -3.68 2.76 -4.20
CA ASP A 2 -2.44 3.49 -4.45
C ASP A 2 -1.21 2.59 -4.22
N TRP A 3 -0.08 2.93 -4.84
CA TRP A 3 1.20 2.25 -4.62
C TRP A 3 2.12 3.08 -3.75
N VAL A 4 2.43 2.53 -2.58
CA VAL A 4 3.38 3.10 -1.64
C VAL A 4 4.76 2.51 -1.92
N THR A 5 5.61 3.28 -2.58
CA THR A 5 6.93 2.83 -3.08
C THR A 5 8.10 3.25 -2.19
N GLY A 6 9.29 2.70 -2.47
CA GLY A 6 10.53 3.03 -1.76
C GLY A 6 10.67 2.32 -0.40
N LEU A 7 10.03 1.15 -0.23
CA LEU A 7 10.23 0.34 0.96
C LEU A 7 11.62 -0.27 0.91
N VAL A 8 12.23 -0.41 2.08
CA VAL A 8 13.40 -1.27 2.22
C VAL A 8 12.96 -2.67 1.84
N PRO A 9 13.66 -3.34 0.91
CA PRO A 9 13.27 -4.66 0.49
C PRO A 9 13.21 -5.64 1.68
N GLY A 10 12.10 -6.38 1.78
CA GLY A 10 11.79 -7.22 2.93
C GLY A 10 11.34 -8.62 2.56
N GLY A 11 11.63 -9.58 3.43
CA GLY A 11 11.30 -11.00 3.23
C GLY A 11 12.17 -11.72 2.21
N LYS A 12 11.91 -13.01 1.96
CA LYS A 12 12.64 -13.82 0.98
C LYS A 12 12.45 -13.32 -0.46
N GLU A 13 11.25 -12.81 -0.74
CA GLU A 13 10.85 -12.31 -2.06
C GLU A 13 11.19 -10.83 -2.27
N ASN A 14 11.87 -10.19 -1.32
CA ASN A 14 12.43 -8.85 -1.47
C ASN A 14 11.40 -7.75 -1.86
N PHE A 15 10.16 -7.86 -1.37
CA PHE A 15 9.08 -6.92 -1.67
C PHE A 15 9.46 -5.49 -1.25
N ASN A 16 9.20 -4.52 -2.13
CA ASN A 16 9.64 -3.13 -1.96
C ASN A 16 8.56 -2.07 -2.29
N VAL A 17 7.34 -2.52 -2.55
CA VAL A 17 6.16 -1.68 -2.77
C VAL A 17 5.00 -2.27 -1.97
N TRP A 18 4.12 -1.41 -1.45
CA TRP A 18 2.81 -1.83 -0.96
C TRP A 18 1.73 -1.30 -1.88
N LEU A 19 0.86 -2.18 -2.37
CA LEU A 19 -0.42 -1.79 -2.97
C LEU A 19 -1.43 -1.62 -1.83
N VAL A 20 -1.85 -0.37 -1.59
CA VAL A 20 -2.79 -0.01 -0.55
C VAL A 20 -4.18 0.11 -1.15
N ILE A 21 -5.10 -0.73 -0.67
CA ILE A 21 -6.51 -0.69 -1.06
C ILE A 21 -7.34 -0.29 0.16
N VAL A 22 -8.07 0.81 0.00
CA VAL A 22 -9.00 1.32 1.01
C VAL A 22 -10.42 1.10 0.52
N ASP A 23 -11.21 0.34 1.27
CA ASP A 23 -12.65 0.31 1.04
C ASP A 23 -13.28 1.59 1.62
N ARG A 24 -13.95 2.35 0.75
CA ARG A 24 -14.55 3.62 1.13
C ARG A 24 -15.82 3.45 1.96
N TYR A 25 -16.50 2.30 1.89
CA TYR A 25 -17.71 2.05 2.68
C TYR A 25 -17.36 1.66 4.12
N SER A 26 -16.64 0.54 4.30
CA SER A 26 -16.28 0.00 5.61
C SER A 26 -15.12 0.73 6.29
N LYS A 27 -14.36 1.56 5.55
CA LYS A 27 -13.11 2.17 6.00
C LYS A 27 -12.05 1.14 6.39
N SER A 28 -12.13 -0.07 5.87
CA SER A 28 -11.06 -1.06 6.01
C SER A 28 -9.93 -0.75 5.04
N VAL A 29 -8.70 -1.07 5.45
CA VAL A 29 -7.52 -0.99 4.59
C VAL A 29 -6.85 -2.34 4.49
N ARG A 30 -6.37 -2.65 3.30
CA ARG A 30 -5.50 -3.79 3.05
C ARG A 30 -4.23 -3.30 2.34
N CYS A 31 -3.08 -3.77 2.82
CA CYS A 31 -1.80 -3.60 2.15
C CYS A 31 -1.38 -4.93 1.57
N LEU A 32 -1.15 -4.96 0.26
CA LEU A 32 -0.65 -6.12 -0.45
C LEU A 32 0.82 -5.89 -0.80
N PRO A 33 1.71 -6.86 -0.51
CA PRO A 33 3.12 -6.75 -0.85
C PRO A 33 3.30 -6.87 -2.37
N CYS A 34 4.06 -5.92 -2.95
CA CYS A 34 4.36 -5.84 -4.37
C CYS A 34 5.85 -5.51 -4.58
N GLN A 35 6.29 -5.65 -5.82
CA GLN A 35 7.57 -5.18 -6.30
C GLN A 35 7.40 -4.04 -7.29
N LYS A 36 8.37 -3.12 -7.34
CA LYS A 36 8.38 -2.01 -8.31
C LYS A 36 8.40 -2.50 -9.78
N GLY A 37 8.83 -3.74 -10.02
CA GLY A 37 8.89 -4.37 -11.34
C GLY A 37 7.63 -5.17 -11.71
N ASP A 38 6.63 -5.25 -10.83
CA ASP A 38 5.40 -6.01 -11.10
C ASP A 38 4.70 -5.47 -12.34
N THR A 39 4.26 -6.38 -13.22
CA THR A 39 3.48 -5.99 -14.38
C THR A 39 2.03 -5.67 -13.97
N ALA A 40 1.28 -5.07 -14.89
CA ALA A 40 -0.16 -4.87 -14.69
C ALA A 40 -0.90 -6.20 -14.43
N MET A 41 -0.45 -7.30 -15.06
CA MET A 41 -1.05 -8.62 -14.90
C MET A 41 -0.76 -9.21 -13.52
N ASP A 42 0.47 -9.04 -13.00
CA ASP A 42 0.81 -9.49 -11.65
C ASP A 42 -0.02 -8.73 -10.60
N THR A 43 -0.19 -7.42 -10.80
CA THR A 43 -1.01 -6.59 -9.93
C THR A 43 -2.50 -6.95 -10.03
N GLU A 44 -3.01 -7.24 -11.23
CA GLU A 44 -4.40 -7.70 -11.43
C GLU A 44 -4.65 -9.02 -10.71
N PHE A 45 -3.75 -9.99 -10.87
CA PHE A 45 -3.86 -11.30 -10.23
C PHE A 45 -3.85 -11.17 -8.70
N LEU A 46 -2.95 -10.32 -8.17
CA LEU A 46 -2.90 -10.02 -6.74
C LEU A 46 -4.18 -9.35 -6.25
N PHE A 47 -4.69 -8.35 -6.97
CA PHE A 47 -5.93 -7.68 -6.63
C PHE A 47 -7.12 -8.64 -6.65
N TRP A 48 -7.23 -9.48 -7.68
CA TRP A 48 -8.33 -10.41 -7.82
C TRP A 48 -8.35 -11.45 -6.68
N ASN A 49 -7.20 -12.06 -6.38
CA ASN A 49 -7.13 -13.10 -5.37
C ASN A 49 -7.27 -12.57 -3.95
N GLU A 50 -6.78 -11.37 -3.65
CA GLU A 50 -6.78 -10.86 -2.28
C GLU A 50 -7.99 -9.98 -2.00
N ILE A 51 -8.39 -9.13 -2.95
CA ILE A 51 -9.48 -8.16 -2.75
C ILE A 51 -10.80 -8.75 -3.18
N ILE A 52 -10.91 -9.24 -4.40
CA ILE A 52 -12.21 -9.70 -4.91
C ILE A 52 -12.66 -10.95 -4.16
N ALA A 53 -11.74 -11.86 -3.81
CA ALA A 53 -12.08 -13.02 -2.99
C ALA A 53 -12.54 -12.66 -1.57
N THR A 54 -12.05 -11.53 -1.00
CA THR A 54 -12.37 -11.15 0.38
C THR A 54 -13.56 -10.19 0.49
N TRP A 55 -13.62 -9.18 -0.37
CA TRP A 55 -14.57 -8.07 -0.32
C TRP A 55 -15.60 -8.08 -1.45
N GLY A 56 -15.47 -9.01 -2.40
CA GLY A 56 -16.31 -9.06 -3.60
C GLY A 56 -15.86 -8.07 -4.68
N VAL A 57 -16.60 -8.04 -5.79
CA VAL A 57 -16.31 -7.18 -6.93
C VAL A 57 -16.79 -5.75 -6.64
N PRO A 58 -15.90 -4.75 -6.60
CA PRO A 58 -16.32 -3.36 -6.39
C PRO A 58 -17.00 -2.81 -7.64
N GLU A 59 -18.03 -1.99 -7.45
CA GLU A 59 -18.70 -1.28 -8.55
C GLU A 59 -17.79 -0.21 -9.18
N ILE A 60 -16.96 0.45 -8.36
CA ILE A 60 -16.03 1.49 -8.79
C ILE A 60 -14.69 1.33 -8.06
N THR A 61 -13.62 1.16 -8.82
CA THR A 61 -12.25 1.24 -8.33
C THR A 61 -11.64 2.58 -8.74
N LYS A 62 -11.24 3.40 -7.77
CA LYS A 62 -10.48 4.63 -8.02
C LYS A 62 -9.01 4.39 -7.74
N LEU A 63 -8.16 4.67 -8.72
CA LEU A 63 -6.72 4.73 -8.55
C LEU A 63 -6.35 6.18 -8.26
N GLU A 64 -5.80 6.44 -7.09
CA GLU A 64 -5.28 7.75 -6.71
C GLU A 64 -3.78 7.59 -6.62
N LEU A 65 -3.02 8.29 -7.47
CA LEU A 65 -1.57 8.30 -7.38
C LEU A 65 -1.19 9.39 -6.36
N SER A 66 -0.94 9.03 -5.10
CA SER A 66 -0.50 10.04 -4.14
C SER A 66 0.95 10.40 -4.44
N THR A 67 1.14 11.57 -5.04
CA THR A 67 2.44 12.23 -5.01
C THR A 67 2.65 12.75 -3.59
N ALA A 68 3.86 12.56 -3.07
CA ALA A 68 4.21 12.94 -1.71
C ALA A 68 3.73 14.37 -1.39
N TYR A 69 2.84 14.49 -0.40
CA TYR A 69 2.40 15.76 0.21
C TYR A 69 1.68 16.76 -0.72
N HIS A 70 0.54 16.37 -1.30
CA HIS A 70 -0.47 17.36 -1.67
C HIS A 70 -1.86 16.91 -1.21
N PRO A 71 -2.40 17.45 -0.10
CA PRO A 71 -3.73 17.10 0.36
C PRO A 71 -4.74 17.76 -0.57
N GLN A 72 -5.23 17.02 -1.56
CA GLN A 72 -6.25 17.54 -2.48
C GLN A 72 -7.67 17.28 -1.96
N THR A 73 -7.87 16.37 -0.99
CA THR A 73 -9.17 16.16 -0.36
C THR A 73 -9.06 15.74 1.10
N ASP A 74 -9.73 16.45 2.02
CA ASP A 74 -9.77 16.12 3.45
C ASP A 74 -10.68 14.90 3.77
N GLY A 75 -10.55 13.84 2.96
CA GLY A 75 -11.34 12.63 3.02
C GLY A 75 -10.82 11.65 4.08
N PRO A 76 -11.69 10.94 4.80
CA PRO A 76 -11.28 9.91 5.78
C PRO A 76 -10.33 8.84 5.24
N ALA A 77 -10.42 8.50 3.94
CA ALA A 77 -9.53 7.53 3.30
C ALA A 77 -8.09 8.06 3.17
N GLU A 78 -7.92 9.34 2.84
CA GLU A 78 -6.60 9.97 2.65
C GLU A 78 -5.86 10.09 3.99
N ARG A 79 -6.55 10.49 5.06
CA ARG A 79 -5.98 10.50 6.42
C ARG A 79 -5.53 9.12 6.87
N MET A 80 -6.26 8.08 6.49
CA MET A 80 -5.90 6.71 6.82
C MET A 80 -4.67 6.24 6.04
N ILE A 81 -4.59 6.56 4.75
CA ILE A 81 -3.39 6.29 3.94
C ILE A 81 -2.18 7.02 4.52
N GLN A 82 -2.29 8.32 4.82
CA GLN A 82 -1.21 9.10 5.44
C GLN A 82 -0.75 8.52 6.79
N THR A 83 -1.70 8.09 7.63
CA THR A 83 -1.38 7.46 8.92
C THR A 83 -0.60 6.15 8.69
N MET A 84 -1.00 5.35 7.70
CA MET A 84 -0.29 4.12 7.37
C MET A 84 1.08 4.38 6.77
N GLU A 85 1.24 5.40 5.94
CA GLU A 85 2.54 5.85 5.46
C GLU A 85 3.46 6.34 6.58
N ASP A 86 2.92 7.06 7.57
CA ASP A 86 3.66 7.54 8.73
C ASP A 86 4.11 6.38 9.63
N ILE A 87 3.23 5.43 9.92
CA ILE A 87 3.57 4.19 10.64
C ILE A 87 4.66 3.42 9.88
N ARG A 88 4.52 3.30 8.56
CA ARG A 88 5.51 2.66 7.69
C ARG A 88 6.87 3.35 7.81
N ARG A 89 6.93 4.68 7.67
CA ARG A 89 8.20 5.43 7.74
C ARG A 89 8.90 5.21 9.06
N ARG A 90 8.15 5.23 10.18
CA ARG A 90 8.70 4.94 11.51
C ARG A 90 9.20 3.51 11.64
N PHE A 91 8.44 2.53 11.15
CA PHE A 91 8.84 1.12 11.22
C PHE A 91 10.07 0.83 10.34
N CYS A 92 10.11 1.33 9.10
CA CYS A 92 11.27 1.20 8.23
C CYS A 92 12.50 1.91 8.79
N ALA A 93 12.37 3.10 9.37
CA ALA A 93 13.48 3.80 10.02
C ALA A 93 14.05 2.97 11.18
N TYR A 94 13.18 2.46 12.06
CA TYR A 94 13.57 1.58 13.17
C TYR A 94 14.29 0.31 12.69
N CYS A 95 13.76 -0.37 11.67
CA CYS A 95 14.39 -1.58 11.12
C CYS A 95 15.73 -1.30 10.42
N MET A 96 15.89 -0.14 9.79
CA MET A 96 17.17 0.26 9.21
C MET A 96 18.21 0.58 10.28
N GLU A 97 17.84 1.26 11.36
CA GLU A 97 18.72 1.49 12.50
C GLU A 97 19.16 0.17 13.12
N TYR A 98 18.24 -0.78 13.33
CA TYR A 98 18.56 -2.11 13.86
C TYR A 98 19.58 -2.88 13.01
N LYS A 99 19.40 -2.89 11.67
CA LYS A 99 20.36 -3.55 10.75
C LYS A 99 21.75 -2.91 10.72
N ASN A 100 21.89 -1.64 11.10
CA ASN A 100 23.17 -0.95 11.14
C ASN A 100 23.90 -1.13 12.50
N HIS A 101 23.25 -1.77 13.47
CA HIS A 101 23.80 -2.07 14.80
C HIS A 101 24.26 -3.53 14.95
N GLU A 102 24.17 -4.35 13.90
CA GLU A 102 24.81 -5.67 13.75
C GLU A 102 26.04 -5.58 12.86
#